data_AF-A0A4S0IB63-F1
#
_entry.id   AF-A0A4S0IB63-F1
#
_cell.length_a   1.000
_cell.length_b   1.000
_cell.length_c   1.000
_cell.angle_alpha   90.00
_cell.angle_beta   90.00
_cell.angle_gamma   90.00
#
_symmetry.space_group_name_H-M   'P 1'
#
loop_
_entity.id
_entity.type
_entity.pdbx_description
1 polymer ?
#
loop_
_entity_poly.entity_id
_entity_poly.type
_entity_poly.pdbx_seq_one_letter_code
_entity_poly.pdbx_strand_id
1 'polypeptide(L)' 'IKAHYYGSHRSINPTGIVPVGPELDYAAPHDRGRFRKAA' A
#
# COMPACT_ATOMS: atom_id res chain seq x y z
N ILE A 1 -3.52 -4.05 -7.46
CA ILE A 1 -3.99 -3.89 -6.05
C ILE A 1 -5.09 -2.82 -5.96
N LYS A 2 -4.79 -1.52 -6.01
CA LYS A 2 -5.77 -0.44 -5.79
C LYS A 2 -7.03 -0.55 -6.64
N ALA A 3 -6.90 -0.71 -7.95
CA ALA A 3 -8.06 -0.78 -8.87
C ALA A 3 -9.09 -1.86 -8.50
N HIS A 4 -8.63 -3.02 -8.01
CA HIS A 4 -9.52 -4.11 -7.61
C HIS A 4 -10.35 -3.71 -6.38
N TYR A 5 -9.70 -3.33 -5.28
CA TYR A 5 -10.41 -3.02 -4.03
C TYR A 5 -11.31 -1.78 -4.14
N TYR A 6 -10.84 -0.72 -4.80
CA TYR A 6 -11.63 0.50 -4.95
C TYR A 6 -12.76 0.37 -5.99
N GLY A 7 -12.61 -0.51 -7.00
CA GLY A 7 -13.59 -0.66 -8.08
C GLY A 7 -14.60 -1.80 -7.90
N SER A 8 -14.19 -2.91 -7.28
CA SER A 8 -15.04 -4.09 -7.09
C SER A 8 -15.96 -4.00 -5.88
N HIS A 9 -15.55 -3.32 -4.80
CA HIS A 9 -16.34 -3.22 -3.57
C HIS A 9 -17.36 -2.07 -3.61
N ARG A 10 -18.38 -2.19 -4.47
CA ARG A 10 -19.41 -1.15 -4.63
C ARG A 10 -20.27 -0.91 -3.38
N SER A 11 -20.38 -1.90 -2.49
CA SER A 11 -21.05 -1.74 -1.20
C SER A 11 -20.30 -0.81 -0.24
N ILE A 12 -18.98 -0.71 -0.38
CA ILE A 12 -18.10 0.09 0.48
C ILE A 12 -17.73 1.41 -0.19
N ASN A 13 -17.37 1.37 -1.48
CA ASN A 13 -17.07 2.53 -2.31
C ASN A 13 -17.99 2.58 -3.54
N PRO A 14 -19.22 3.11 -3.39
CA PRO A 14 -20.17 3.18 -4.49
C PRO A 14 -19.65 3.97 -5.69
N THR A 15 -18.89 5.05 -5.43
CA THR A 15 -18.32 5.91 -6.47
C THR A 15 -17.28 5.20 -7.33
N GLY A 16 -16.64 4.16 -6.80
CA GLY A 16 -15.55 3.46 -7.48
C GLY A 16 -14.27 4.30 -7.67
N ILE A 17 -14.20 5.48 -7.05
CA ILE A 17 -13.04 6.37 -7.18
C ILE A 17 -11.82 5.69 -6.59
N VAL A 18 -10.75 5.68 -7.39
CA VAL A 18 -9.42 5.22 -6.98
C VAL A 18 -8.59 6.46 -6.59
N PRO A 19 -8.19 6.62 -5.32
CA PRO A 19 -7.33 7.73 -4.92
C PRO A 19 -5.97 7.67 -5.63
N VAL A 20 -5.38 8.82 -5.95
CA VAL A 20 -4.09 8.88 -6.65
C VAL A 20 -2.93 8.42 -5.75
N GLY A 21 -2.83 8.97 -4.53
CA GLY A 21 -1.71 8.72 -3.62
C GLY A 21 -1.80 7.45 -2.77
N PRO A 22 -0.93 7.31 -1.75
CA PRO A 22 0.21 8.19 -1.43
C PRO A 22 1.37 8.03 -2.42
N GLU A 23 2.28 9.00 -2.46
CA GLU A 23 3.58 8.81 -3.11
C GLU A 23 4.42 7.87 -2.23
N LEU A 24 4.87 6.76 -2.81
CA LEU A 24 5.56 5.70 -2.08
C LEU A 24 6.93 5.47 -2.71
N ASP A 25 7.98 5.80 -1.96
CA ASP A 25 9.33 5.36 -2.27
C ASP A 25 9.65 4.08 -1.53
N TYR A 26 9.46 2.95 -2.21
CA TYR A 26 9.81 1.64 -1.68
C TYR A 26 11.32 1.36 -1.70
N ALA A 27 12.12 2.19 -2.37
CA ALA A 27 13.56 2.08 -2.43
C ALA A 27 14.27 2.90 -1.33
N ALA A 28 13.53 3.72 -0.59
CA ALA A 28 14.05 4.46 0.55
C ALA A 28 14.77 3.54 1.55
N PRO A 29 15.90 3.97 2.14
CA PRO A 29 16.62 3.17 3.13
C PRO A 29 15.72 2.74 4.29
N HIS A 30 15.82 1.46 4.66
CA HIS A 30 15.08 0.89 5.77
C HIS A 30 15.98 0.51 6.95
N ASP A 31 15.42 0.52 8.15
CA ASP A 31 16.16 0.24 9.39
C ASP A 31 16.12 -1.25 9.81
N ARG A 32 16.12 -2.17 8.84
CA ARG A 32 16.11 -3.62 9.15
C ARG A 32 17.46 -4.14 9.62
N GLY A 33 18.55 -3.43 9.32
CA GLY A 33 19.92 -3.82 9.66
C GLY A 33 20.29 -3.63 11.14
N ARG A 34 19.53 -2.84 11.92
CA ARG A 34 19.83 -2.60 13.34
C ARG A 34 19.73 -3.83 14.23
N PHE A 35 18.98 -4.84 13.80
CA PHE A 35 18.71 -6.04 14.59
C PHE A 35 19.68 -7.15 14.19
N ARG A 36 20.32 -7.78 15.18
CA ARG A 36 21.13 -8.97 14.95
C ARG A 36 20.23 -10.11 14.46
N LYS A 37 20.74 -10.92 13.54
CA LYS A 37 20.06 -12.15 13.13
C LYS A 37 19.97 -13.11 14.32
N ALA A 38 18.83 -13.78 14.45
CA ALA A 38 18.74 -14.94 15.32
C ALA A 38 19.69 -16.04 14.82
N ALA A 39 20.21 -16.83 15.77
CA ALA A 39 21.15 -17.92 15.51
C ALA A 39 20.49 -19.07 14.74
#